data_AF-A0A1I8GSE0-F1
#
_entry.id   AF-A0A1I8GSE0-F1
#
_cell.length_a   1.000
_cell.length_b   1.000
_cell.length_c   1.000
_cell.angle_alpha   90.00
_cell.angle_beta   90.00
_cell.angle_gamma   90.00
#
_symmetry.space_group_name_H-M   'P 1'
#
loop_
_entity.id
_entity.type
_entity.pdbx_description
1 polymer ?
#
loop_
_entity_poly.entity_id
_entity_poly.type
_entity_poly.pdbx_seq_one_letter_code
_entity_poly.pdbx_strand_id
1 'polypeptide(L)'
;YGISGPFWYAAGGTLQILLFAIISVQLKIRAPGAKTFLQLIQARFDKSTHIVFCVFALITNIIVTAMLMLGGTAVMTNLIQEFSIEVGTIMTCGVIACYTFIGGLGATFYVSYFNTAIIFIIMLIFIMKIYFDPNAMSEENPLGSSDIAYEYLRCALAPEGNYNGSYLTFLSLGGLMFGIINIVGLFGTVFVDQSYWQSSVAAKPKEGVWGFLSGGLVWFAVPFGFATTTGLAYISLSARQGTPLLTPSQVDEGLVPPVIAQRLLGHSGEIMLVTAIVMAITSTGSAEVMAVTSILVYDIYAIYWKPYRSTTDMNTCILCGR
;
A
#
# COMPACT_ATOMS: atom_id res chain seq x y z
N TYR A 1 11.85 0.94 15.91
CA TYR A 1 12.84 1.77 15.19
C TYR A 1 12.64 3.27 15.37
N GLY A 2 11.48 3.76 15.82
CA GLY A 2 11.22 5.20 15.91
C GLY A 2 11.02 5.81 14.53
N ILE A 3 11.41 7.08 14.34
CA ILE A 3 11.24 7.81 13.07
C ILE A 3 11.97 7.18 11.89
N SER A 4 13.05 6.43 12.16
CA SER A 4 13.85 5.75 11.13
C SER A 4 13.04 4.71 10.35
N GLY A 5 12.14 3.96 11.01
CA GLY A 5 11.37 2.89 10.38
C GLY A 5 10.44 3.38 9.27
N PRO A 6 9.48 4.28 9.58
CA PRO A 6 8.61 4.89 8.57
C PRO A 6 9.38 5.60 7.46
N PHE A 7 10.49 6.27 7.78
CA PHE A 7 11.33 6.90 6.77
C PHE A 7 11.91 5.89 5.78
N TRP A 8 12.52 4.80 6.26
CA TRP A 8 13.10 3.77 5.38
C TRP A 8 12.04 3.08 4.53
N TYR A 9 10.85 2.82 5.08
CA TYR A 9 9.70 2.32 4.32
C TYR A 9 9.30 3.29 3.20
N ALA A 10 9.08 4.56 3.56
CA ALA A 10 8.64 5.62 2.66
C ALA A 10 9.69 5.97 1.59
N ALA A 11 10.97 5.99 1.95
CA ALA A 11 12.04 6.26 0.99
C ALA A 11 12.21 5.08 0.00
N GLY A 12 12.10 3.84 0.51
CA GLY A 12 12.28 2.64 -0.29
C GLY A 12 11.26 2.52 -1.43
N GLY A 13 9.97 2.63 -1.11
CA GLY A 13 8.93 2.57 -2.15
C GLY A 13 8.94 3.79 -3.09
N THR A 14 9.26 4.99 -2.60
CA THR A 14 9.44 6.16 -3.49
C THR A 14 10.55 5.91 -4.50
N LEU A 15 11.71 5.41 -4.07
CA LEU A 15 12.82 5.09 -4.98
C LEU A 15 12.38 4.11 -6.07
N GLN A 16 11.64 3.06 -5.71
CA GLN A 16 11.15 2.05 -6.65
C GLN A 16 10.19 2.63 -7.67
N ILE A 17 9.21 3.44 -7.24
CA ILE A 17 8.25 4.09 -8.14
C ILE A 17 8.94 5.07 -9.09
N LEU A 18 9.93 5.83 -8.60
CA LEU A 18 10.71 6.75 -9.43
C LEU A 18 11.50 6.01 -10.52
N LEU A 19 12.13 4.88 -10.17
CA LEU A 19 12.84 4.04 -11.14
C LEU A 19 11.87 3.35 -12.11
N PHE A 20 10.71 2.91 -11.62
CA PHE A 20 9.65 2.33 -12.43
C PHE A 20 9.18 3.31 -13.50
N ALA A 21 9.03 4.60 -13.17
CA ALA A 21 8.64 5.66 -14.12
C ALA A 21 9.56 5.69 -15.36
N ILE A 22 10.87 5.53 -15.17
CA ILE A 22 11.85 5.56 -16.26
C ILE A 22 11.63 4.37 -17.20
N ILE A 23 11.41 3.18 -16.65
CA ILE A 23 11.25 1.95 -17.43
C ILE A 23 9.87 1.89 -18.10
N SER A 24 8.83 2.34 -17.41
CA SER A 24 7.46 2.52 -17.93
C SER A 24 7.45 3.27 -19.27
N VAL A 25 8.21 4.37 -19.35
CA VAL A 25 8.32 5.18 -20.57
C VAL A 25 8.98 4.42 -21.71
N GLN A 26 10.05 3.68 -21.41
CA GLN A 26 10.77 2.89 -22.41
C GLN A 26 9.90 1.78 -22.98
N LEU A 27 9.07 1.14 -22.15
CA LEU A 27 8.07 0.18 -22.61
C LEU A 27 7.08 0.87 -23.56
N LYS A 28 6.63 2.08 -23.20
CA LYS A 28 5.86 3.01 -24.05
C LYS A 28 6.42 3.16 -25.47
N ILE A 29 7.67 3.59 -25.51
CA ILE A 29 8.33 3.97 -26.76
C ILE A 29 8.65 2.75 -27.62
N ARG A 30 9.03 1.63 -27.00
CA ARG A 30 9.51 0.43 -27.71
C ARG A 30 8.42 -0.59 -28.02
N ALA A 31 7.35 -0.63 -27.24
CA ALA A 31 6.25 -1.59 -27.38
C ALA A 31 4.87 -0.92 -27.15
N PRO A 32 4.48 0.08 -27.97
CA PRO A 32 3.25 0.87 -27.77
C PRO A 32 1.95 0.06 -27.86
N GLY A 33 1.99 -1.18 -28.38
CA GLY A 33 0.85 -2.09 -28.48
C GLY A 33 0.73 -3.11 -27.34
N ALA A 34 1.74 -3.22 -26.47
CA ALA A 34 1.75 -4.22 -25.40
C ALA A 34 0.66 -3.90 -24.36
N LYS A 35 -0.11 -4.92 -23.97
CA LYS A 35 -1.14 -4.84 -22.93
C LYS A 35 -0.61 -5.20 -21.55
N THR A 36 0.42 -6.05 -21.51
CA THR A 36 1.10 -6.47 -20.28
C THR A 36 2.61 -6.37 -20.46
N PHE A 37 3.36 -6.28 -19.37
CA PHE A 37 4.82 -6.29 -19.46
C PHE A 37 5.37 -7.66 -19.88
N LEU A 38 4.59 -8.72 -19.64
CA LEU A 38 4.91 -10.10 -20.00
C LEU A 38 5.01 -10.26 -21.52
N GLN A 39 4.13 -9.63 -22.31
CA GLN A 39 4.25 -9.63 -23.78
C GLN A 39 5.60 -9.09 -24.27
N LEU A 40 6.17 -8.09 -23.59
CA LEU A 40 7.51 -7.61 -23.91
C LEU A 40 8.58 -8.66 -23.60
N ILE A 41 8.47 -9.37 -22.47
CA ILE A 41 9.39 -10.45 -22.09
C ILE A 41 9.34 -11.57 -23.13
N GLN A 42 8.15 -11.95 -23.58
CA GLN A 42 7.99 -12.96 -24.62
C GLN A 42 8.66 -12.54 -25.93
N ALA A 43 8.41 -11.30 -26.37
CA ALA A 43 8.95 -10.79 -27.63
C ALA A 43 10.47 -10.61 -27.58
N ARG A 44 11.04 -10.30 -26.40
CA ARG A 44 12.47 -10.03 -26.24
C ARG A 44 13.31 -11.28 -26.01
N PHE A 45 12.79 -12.24 -25.24
CA PHE A 45 13.50 -13.43 -24.81
C PHE A 45 12.92 -14.66 -25.50
N ASP A 46 12.04 -15.40 -24.84
CA ASP A 46 11.44 -16.62 -25.38
C ASP A 46 10.18 -17.03 -24.59
N LYS A 47 9.55 -18.11 -25.06
CA LYS A 47 8.36 -18.71 -24.43
C LYS A 47 8.63 -19.20 -23.00
N SER A 48 9.80 -19.78 -22.74
CA SER A 48 10.11 -20.36 -21.43
C SER A 48 10.24 -19.26 -20.39
N THR A 49 10.99 -18.20 -20.71
CA THR A 49 11.12 -17.01 -19.85
C THR A 49 9.77 -16.35 -19.60
N HIS A 50 8.94 -16.23 -20.64
CA HIS A 50 7.59 -15.70 -20.49
C HIS A 50 6.76 -16.47 -19.46
N ILE A 51 6.72 -17.80 -19.54
CA ILE A 51 5.94 -18.64 -18.60
C ILE A 51 6.45 -18.46 -17.17
N VAL A 52 7.77 -18.42 -16.96
CA VAL A 52 8.36 -18.18 -15.63
C VAL A 52 7.92 -16.83 -15.07
N PHE A 53 7.98 -15.77 -15.88
CA PHE A 53 7.55 -14.44 -15.44
C PHE A 53 6.03 -14.33 -15.25
N CYS A 54 5.21 -15.06 -16.01
CA CYS A 54 3.78 -15.17 -15.74
C CYS A 54 3.53 -15.75 -14.34
N VAL A 55 4.26 -16.81 -13.95
CA VAL A 55 4.15 -17.41 -12.62
C VAL A 55 4.57 -16.41 -11.54
N PHE A 56 5.70 -15.71 -11.72
CA PHE A 56 6.13 -14.70 -10.76
C PHE A 56 5.14 -13.53 -10.64
N ALA A 57 4.59 -13.04 -11.74
CA ALA A 57 3.59 -11.99 -11.72
C ALA A 57 2.32 -12.44 -10.98
N LEU A 58 1.77 -13.61 -11.33
CA LEU A 58 0.59 -14.15 -10.66
C LEU A 58 0.81 -14.36 -9.16
N ILE A 59 1.94 -14.94 -8.75
CA ILE A 59 2.27 -15.12 -7.34
C ILE A 59 2.39 -13.76 -6.64
N THR A 60 3.05 -12.79 -7.27
CA THR A 60 3.19 -11.43 -6.71
C THR A 60 1.83 -10.79 -6.49
N ASN A 61 0.98 -10.76 -7.51
CA ASN A 61 -0.37 -10.18 -7.41
C ASN A 61 -1.23 -10.89 -6.35
N ILE A 62 -1.13 -12.22 -6.24
CA ILE A 62 -1.83 -12.99 -5.19
C ILE A 62 -1.31 -12.62 -3.79
N ILE A 63 0.00 -12.54 -3.60
CA ILE A 63 0.62 -12.18 -2.31
C ILE A 63 0.22 -10.74 -1.92
N VAL A 64 0.25 -9.81 -2.86
CA VAL A 64 -0.16 -8.41 -2.65
C VAL A 64 -1.63 -8.33 -2.25
N THR A 65 -2.51 -9.05 -2.97
CA THR A 65 -3.93 -9.13 -2.62
C THR A 65 -4.13 -9.73 -1.22
N ALA A 66 -3.43 -10.82 -0.90
CA ALA A 66 -3.53 -11.48 0.40
C ALA A 66 -3.09 -10.57 1.55
N MET A 67 -1.97 -9.85 1.42
CA MET A 67 -1.51 -8.94 2.48
C MET A 67 -2.49 -7.78 2.72
N LEU A 68 -3.14 -7.26 1.67
CA LEU A 68 -4.16 -6.22 1.80
C LEU A 68 -5.40 -6.73 2.55
N MET A 69 -5.84 -7.95 2.21
CA MET A 69 -7.00 -8.57 2.85
C MET A 69 -6.72 -8.90 4.32
N LEU A 70 -5.57 -9.49 4.62
CA LEU A 70 -5.18 -9.84 5.99
C LEU A 70 -5.01 -8.60 6.86
N GLY A 71 -4.27 -7.59 6.39
CA GLY A 71 -4.08 -6.34 7.12
C GLY A 71 -5.39 -5.57 7.34
N GLY A 72 -6.25 -5.52 6.33
CA GLY A 72 -7.57 -4.91 6.44
C GLY A 72 -8.48 -5.59 7.45
N THR A 73 -8.53 -6.92 7.38
CA THR A 73 -9.39 -7.72 8.25
C THR A 73 -8.91 -7.66 9.69
N ALA A 74 -7.60 -7.71 9.94
CA ALA A 74 -7.02 -7.58 11.27
C ALA A 74 -7.44 -6.26 11.95
N VAL A 75 -7.37 -5.14 11.21
CA VAL A 75 -7.79 -3.84 11.74
C VAL A 75 -9.31 -3.78 11.96
N MET A 76 -10.12 -4.27 11.02
CA MET A 76 -11.58 -4.26 11.18
C MET A 76 -12.04 -5.11 12.37
N THR A 77 -11.48 -6.32 12.54
CA THR A 77 -11.77 -7.20 13.69
C THR A 77 -11.31 -6.58 15.02
N ASN A 78 -10.27 -5.75 15.02
CA ASN A 78 -9.85 -5.05 16.24
C ASN A 78 -10.74 -3.85 16.60
N LEU A 79 -11.26 -3.14 15.59
CA LEU A 79 -12.04 -1.91 15.79
C LEU A 79 -13.55 -2.15 15.92
N ILE A 80 -14.09 -3.19 15.30
CA ILE A 80 -15.53 -3.47 15.27
C ILE A 80 -15.81 -4.65 16.22
N GLN A 81 -16.64 -4.41 17.23
CA GLN A 81 -17.08 -5.46 18.15
C GLN A 81 -17.85 -6.56 17.40
N GLU A 82 -17.61 -7.82 17.77
CA GLU A 82 -18.24 -9.02 17.19
C GLU A 82 -17.95 -9.25 15.69
N PHE A 83 -16.90 -8.62 15.15
CA PHE A 83 -16.54 -8.76 13.74
C PHE A 83 -15.57 -9.92 13.49
N SER A 84 -16.08 -11.03 12.98
CA SER A 84 -15.25 -12.20 12.69
C SER A 84 -14.35 -11.99 11.46
N ILE A 85 -13.24 -12.72 11.41
CA ILE A 85 -12.28 -12.66 10.30
C ILE A 85 -12.96 -13.08 8.98
N GLU A 86 -13.87 -14.04 9.04
CA GLU A 86 -14.63 -14.52 7.89
C GLU A 86 -15.53 -13.42 7.32
N VAL A 87 -16.24 -12.69 8.18
CA VAL A 87 -17.12 -11.58 7.78
C VAL A 87 -16.28 -10.45 7.17
N GLY A 88 -15.15 -10.10 7.80
CA GLY A 88 -14.24 -9.08 7.27
C GLY A 88 -13.65 -9.41 5.91
N THR A 89 -13.29 -10.68 5.72
CA THR A 89 -12.78 -11.18 4.45
C THR A 89 -13.87 -11.13 3.37
N ILE A 90 -15.08 -11.62 3.66
CA ILE A 90 -16.21 -11.61 2.70
C ILE A 90 -16.60 -10.18 2.34
N MET A 91 -16.68 -9.29 3.32
CA MET A 91 -17.00 -7.87 3.10
C MET A 91 -15.94 -7.23 2.20
N THR A 92 -14.66 -7.42 2.50
CA THR A 92 -13.55 -6.89 1.70
C THR A 92 -13.59 -7.40 0.27
N CYS A 93 -13.75 -8.72 0.08
CA CYS A 93 -13.91 -9.33 -1.24
C CYS A 93 -15.13 -8.77 -1.97
N GLY A 94 -16.26 -8.62 -1.29
CA GLY A 94 -17.50 -8.09 -1.86
C GLY A 94 -17.34 -6.66 -2.36
N VAL A 95 -16.70 -5.80 -1.57
CA VAL A 95 -16.43 -4.41 -1.97
C VAL A 95 -15.48 -4.35 -3.16
N ILE A 96 -14.38 -5.10 -3.15
CA ILE A 96 -13.44 -5.18 -4.29
C ILE A 96 -14.17 -5.70 -5.54
N ALA A 97 -14.98 -6.75 -5.42
CA ALA A 97 -15.70 -7.34 -6.54
C ALA A 97 -16.69 -6.34 -7.14
N CYS A 98 -17.59 -5.76 -6.32
CA CYS A 98 -18.56 -4.77 -6.79
C CYS A 98 -17.86 -3.58 -7.48
N TYR A 99 -16.78 -3.09 -6.88
CA TYR A 99 -15.99 -2.00 -7.42
C TYR A 99 -15.39 -2.35 -8.79
N THR A 100 -14.76 -3.53 -8.90
CA THR A 100 -14.05 -3.97 -10.11
C THR A 100 -15.02 -4.31 -11.24
N PHE A 101 -16.12 -5.02 -10.93
CA PHE A 101 -17.11 -5.45 -11.93
C PHE A 101 -17.92 -4.28 -12.51
N ILE A 102 -18.27 -3.29 -11.69
CA ILE A 102 -19.13 -2.17 -12.12
C ILE A 102 -18.30 -1.04 -12.76
N GLY A 103 -17.10 -0.76 -12.24
CA GLY A 103 -16.33 0.42 -12.64
C GLY A 103 -15.49 0.27 -13.91
N GLY A 104 -14.97 -0.92 -14.18
CA GLY A 104 -13.95 -1.11 -15.21
C GLY A 104 -12.70 -0.23 -15.00
N LEU A 105 -11.76 -0.25 -15.95
CA LEU A 105 -10.46 0.43 -15.78
C LEU A 105 -10.58 1.97 -15.66
N GLY A 106 -11.50 2.57 -16.41
CA GLY A 106 -11.67 4.03 -16.44
C GLY A 106 -12.26 4.60 -15.15
N ALA A 107 -13.36 4.03 -14.63
CA ALA A 107 -13.98 4.55 -13.41
C ALA A 107 -13.11 4.29 -12.18
N THR A 108 -12.35 3.18 -12.18
CA THR A 108 -11.38 2.84 -11.12
C THR A 108 -10.39 3.99 -10.89
N PHE A 109 -9.91 4.67 -11.95
CA PHE A 109 -9.00 5.82 -11.77
C PHE A 109 -9.68 6.99 -11.03
N TYR A 110 -10.89 7.39 -11.43
CA TYR A 110 -11.60 8.50 -10.78
C TYR A 110 -11.89 8.21 -9.30
N VAL A 111 -12.36 7.01 -9.01
CA VAL A 111 -12.66 6.65 -7.62
C VAL A 111 -11.38 6.47 -6.81
N SER A 112 -10.28 6.03 -7.41
CA SER A 112 -8.97 5.98 -6.72
C SER A 112 -8.47 7.37 -6.30
N TYR A 113 -8.71 8.42 -7.09
CA TYR A 113 -8.42 9.80 -6.65
C TYR A 113 -9.26 10.21 -5.44
N PHE A 114 -10.56 9.88 -5.44
CA PHE A 114 -11.46 10.17 -4.33
C PHE A 114 -11.05 9.42 -3.05
N ASN A 115 -10.78 8.13 -3.16
CA ASN A 115 -10.29 7.28 -2.07
C ASN A 115 -9.00 7.85 -1.47
N THR A 116 -8.06 8.24 -2.32
CA THR A 116 -6.79 8.84 -1.91
C THR A 116 -7.01 10.17 -1.19
N ALA A 117 -7.88 11.05 -1.70
CA ALA A 117 -8.19 12.33 -1.06
C ALA A 117 -8.75 12.14 0.36
N ILE A 118 -9.66 11.17 0.55
CA ILE A 118 -10.20 10.83 1.88
C ILE A 118 -9.09 10.38 2.83
N ILE A 119 -8.19 9.50 2.37
CA ILE A 119 -7.06 9.02 3.17
C ILE A 119 -6.17 10.19 3.63
N PHE A 120 -5.86 11.13 2.72
CA PHE A 120 -5.08 12.32 3.08
C PHE A 120 -5.79 13.22 4.09
N ILE A 121 -7.10 13.43 3.95
CA ILE A 121 -7.89 14.21 4.92
C ILE A 121 -7.83 13.55 6.30
N ILE A 122 -8.04 12.23 6.38
CA ILE A 122 -7.99 11.47 7.63
C ILE A 122 -6.58 11.55 8.24
N MET A 123 -5.53 11.37 7.44
CA MET A 123 -4.15 11.51 7.90
C MET A 123 -3.89 12.90 8.50
N LEU A 124 -4.33 13.97 7.84
CA LEU A 124 -4.18 15.33 8.35
C LEU A 124 -4.92 15.52 9.68
N ILE A 125 -6.13 14.96 9.83
CA ILE A 125 -6.87 15.02 11.09
C ILE A 125 -6.10 14.32 12.21
N PHE A 126 -5.50 13.15 11.96
CA PHE A 126 -4.65 12.47 12.95
C PHE A 126 -3.44 13.32 13.34
N ILE A 127 -2.73 13.90 12.36
CA ILE A 127 -1.58 14.78 12.61
C ILE A 127 -1.99 15.97 13.47
N MET A 128 -3.08 16.65 13.11
CA MET A 128 -3.58 17.82 13.84
C MET A 128 -4.02 17.45 15.25
N LYS A 129 -4.74 16.33 15.43
CA LYS A 129 -5.20 15.89 16.75
C LYS A 129 -4.04 15.47 17.65
N ILE A 130 -3.00 14.85 17.10
CA ILE A 130 -1.86 14.36 17.87
C ILE A 130 -0.90 15.49 18.25
N TYR A 131 -0.64 16.47 17.38
CA TYR A 131 0.40 17.47 17.61
C TYR A 131 -0.10 18.91 17.85
N PHE A 132 -1.35 19.23 17.50
CA PHE A 132 -1.86 20.62 17.45
C PHE A 132 -3.29 20.75 17.99
N ASP A 133 -3.69 19.91 18.93
CA ASP A 133 -5.02 20.00 19.52
C ASP A 133 -5.06 21.16 20.55
N PRO A 134 -5.89 22.20 20.35
CA PRO A 134 -6.00 23.32 21.29
C PRO A 134 -6.50 22.88 22.68
N ASN A 135 -7.14 21.71 22.79
CA ASN A 135 -7.53 21.10 24.07
C ASN A 135 -6.41 20.19 24.64
N ALA A 136 -5.15 20.44 24.29
CA ALA A 136 -3.99 19.72 24.80
C ALA A 136 -3.97 19.72 26.34
N MET A 137 -3.58 18.60 26.94
CA MET A 137 -3.55 18.36 28.41
C MET A 137 -4.92 18.17 29.09
N SER A 138 -6.01 18.10 28.34
CA SER A 138 -7.28 17.56 28.85
C SER A 138 -7.15 16.05 29.14
N GLU A 139 -8.03 15.49 29.99
CA GLU A 139 -8.12 14.02 30.16
C GLU A 139 -8.40 13.29 28.84
N GLU A 140 -9.03 13.97 27.89
CA GLU A 140 -9.41 13.42 26.58
C GLU A 140 -8.23 13.34 25.59
N ASN A 141 -7.29 14.30 25.59
CA ASN A 141 -6.12 14.26 24.71
C ASN A 141 -4.82 14.64 25.44
N PRO A 142 -4.05 13.64 25.90
CA PRO A 142 -2.82 13.86 26.63
C PRO A 142 -1.61 14.26 25.76
N LEU A 143 -1.71 14.20 24.42
CA LEU A 143 -0.58 14.41 23.51
C LEU A 143 -0.66 15.69 22.67
N GLY A 144 -1.77 16.44 22.72
CA GLY A 144 -2.15 17.49 21.77
C GLY A 144 -1.15 18.62 21.45
N SER A 145 0.07 18.62 21.99
CA SER A 145 1.18 19.49 21.59
C SER A 145 2.42 18.67 21.24
N SER A 146 3.14 19.07 20.18
CA SER A 146 4.44 18.49 19.81
C SER A 146 5.46 18.51 20.95
N ASP A 147 5.43 19.53 21.81
CA ASP A 147 6.36 19.64 22.94
C ASP A 147 6.08 18.57 23.99
N ILE A 148 4.80 18.28 24.26
CA ILE A 148 4.38 17.24 25.20
C ILE A 148 4.76 15.86 24.67
N ALA A 149 4.47 15.60 23.39
CA ALA A 149 4.87 14.36 22.73
C ALA A 149 6.40 14.18 22.80
N TYR A 150 7.16 15.25 22.56
CA TYR A 150 8.62 15.23 22.66
C TYR A 150 9.12 14.88 24.06
N GLU A 151 8.56 15.48 25.11
CA GLU A 151 8.96 15.20 26.50
C GLU A 151 8.69 13.74 26.89
N TYR A 152 7.55 13.17 26.49
CA TYR A 152 7.27 11.76 26.72
C TYR A 152 8.20 10.83 25.93
N LEU A 153 8.50 11.17 24.67
CA LEU A 153 9.43 10.41 23.84
C LEU A 153 10.85 10.43 24.37
N ARG A 154 11.27 11.55 24.97
CA ARG A 154 12.59 11.68 25.61
C ARG A 154 12.72 10.78 26.83
N CYS A 155 11.62 10.57 27.56
CA CYS A 155 11.58 9.66 28.70
C CYS A 155 11.53 8.18 28.28
N ALA A 156 11.17 7.87 27.03
CA ALA A 156 11.07 6.51 26.52
C ALA A 156 12.44 5.98 26.07
N LEU A 157 12.83 4.79 26.55
CA LEU A 157 14.06 4.13 26.11
C LEU A 157 13.81 3.41 24.77
N ALA A 158 14.56 3.78 23.74
CA ALA A 158 14.51 3.09 22.45
C ALA A 158 15.26 1.75 22.49
N PRO A 159 14.93 0.80 21.58
CA PRO A 159 15.62 -0.46 21.46
C PRO A 159 17.12 -0.27 21.21
N GLU A 160 17.91 -1.29 21.56
CA GLU A 160 19.35 -1.32 21.29
C GLU A 160 19.66 -1.07 19.80
N GLY A 161 20.73 -0.34 19.53
CA GLY A 161 21.14 0.05 18.17
C GLY A 161 20.57 1.38 17.68
N ASN A 162 19.70 2.05 18.44
CA ASN A 162 19.35 3.45 18.23
C ASN A 162 20.38 4.38 18.89
N TYR A 163 20.92 5.33 18.14
CA TYR A 163 21.86 6.33 18.67
C TYR A 163 21.24 7.10 19.85
N ASN A 164 21.99 7.21 20.95
CA ASN A 164 21.56 7.79 22.23
C ASN A 164 20.26 7.19 22.82
N GLY A 165 19.86 5.98 22.42
CA GLY A 165 18.64 5.35 22.93
C GLY A 165 17.37 6.14 22.59
N SER A 166 17.38 6.97 21.55
CA SER A 166 16.27 7.84 21.18
C SER A 166 15.39 7.24 20.08
N TYR A 167 14.07 7.42 20.16
CA TYR A 167 13.14 7.11 19.07
C TYR A 167 13.13 8.18 17.96
N LEU A 168 13.75 9.34 18.20
CA LEU A 168 13.82 10.47 17.27
C LEU A 168 15.11 10.49 16.45
N THR A 169 15.91 9.43 16.52
CA THR A 169 17.13 9.31 15.72
C THR A 169 16.86 8.61 14.39
N PHE A 170 17.47 9.12 13.31
CA PHE A 170 17.57 8.38 12.05
C PHE A 170 18.62 7.28 12.10
N LEU A 171 19.64 7.44 12.97
CA LEU A 171 20.73 6.49 13.18
C LEU A 171 20.24 5.32 14.03
N SER A 172 19.55 4.38 13.37
CA SER A 172 19.04 3.14 13.94
C SER A 172 19.55 1.97 13.10
N LEU A 173 20.32 1.06 13.72
CA LEU A 173 20.81 -0.14 13.02
C LEU A 173 19.63 -1.02 12.55
N GLY A 174 18.67 -1.25 13.43
CA GLY A 174 17.45 -2.01 13.10
C GLY A 174 16.61 -1.33 12.02
N GLY A 175 16.50 0.01 12.06
CA GLY A 175 15.82 0.78 11.03
C GLY A 175 16.50 0.65 9.65
N LEU A 176 17.83 0.71 9.61
CA LEU A 176 18.61 0.52 8.39
C LEU A 176 18.47 -0.91 7.84
N MET A 177 18.57 -1.94 8.69
CA MET A 177 18.38 -3.33 8.28
C MET A 177 16.98 -3.56 7.70
N PHE A 178 15.94 -3.06 8.38
CA PHE A 178 14.58 -3.07 7.88
C PHE A 178 14.47 -2.36 6.53
N GLY A 179 15.10 -1.19 6.38
CA GLY A 179 15.13 -0.44 5.12
C GLY A 179 15.76 -1.21 3.97
N ILE A 180 16.90 -1.87 4.18
CA ILE A 180 17.56 -2.68 3.15
C ILE A 180 16.67 -3.86 2.74
N ILE A 181 16.12 -4.60 3.71
CA ILE A 181 15.22 -5.73 3.46
C ILE A 181 14.00 -5.27 2.67
N ASN A 182 13.41 -4.15 3.08
CA ASN A 182 12.23 -3.58 2.45
C ASN A 182 12.52 -3.13 1.01
N ILE A 183 13.64 -2.41 0.78
CA ILE A 183 14.06 -1.98 -0.54
C ILE A 183 14.22 -3.18 -1.48
N VAL A 184 14.99 -4.19 -1.06
CA VAL A 184 15.25 -5.39 -1.89
C VAL A 184 13.97 -6.18 -2.14
N GLY A 185 13.15 -6.38 -1.12
CA GLY A 185 11.89 -7.13 -1.24
C GLY A 185 10.87 -6.43 -2.14
N LEU A 186 10.66 -5.13 -1.95
CA LEU A 186 9.63 -4.40 -2.69
C LEU A 186 10.02 -4.09 -4.15
N PHE A 187 11.32 -4.14 -4.53
CA PHE A 187 11.70 -4.10 -5.95
C PHE A 187 11.02 -5.22 -6.74
N GLY A 188 10.99 -6.43 -6.18
CA GLY A 188 10.27 -7.55 -6.81
C GLY A 188 8.78 -7.26 -6.92
N THR A 189 8.16 -6.80 -5.83
CA THR A 189 6.71 -6.55 -5.81
C THR A 189 6.27 -5.38 -6.66
N VAL A 190 7.12 -4.39 -6.96
CA VAL A 190 6.75 -3.27 -7.85
C VAL A 190 6.98 -3.63 -9.32
N PHE A 191 8.11 -4.26 -9.64
CA PHE A 191 8.50 -4.48 -11.04
C PHE A 191 7.85 -5.71 -11.67
N VAL A 192 7.45 -6.69 -10.87
CA VAL A 192 6.82 -7.93 -11.35
C VAL A 192 5.29 -7.90 -11.19
N ASP A 193 4.75 -6.84 -10.59
CA ASP A 193 3.32 -6.64 -10.41
C ASP A 193 2.69 -5.95 -11.63
N GLN A 194 1.80 -6.67 -12.30
CA GLN A 194 1.10 -6.19 -13.48
C GLN A 194 0.18 -5.00 -13.22
N SER A 195 -0.24 -4.71 -11.97
CA SER A 195 -1.12 -3.58 -11.62
C SER A 195 -0.45 -2.23 -11.92
N TYR A 196 0.83 -2.08 -11.60
CA TYR A 196 1.65 -0.91 -11.93
C TYR A 196 1.82 -0.75 -13.45
N TRP A 197 2.11 -1.85 -14.14
CA TRP A 197 2.27 -1.86 -15.60
C TRP A 197 0.98 -1.53 -16.32
N GLN A 198 -0.17 -1.96 -15.82
CA GLN A 198 -1.47 -1.67 -16.42
C GLN A 198 -1.77 -0.17 -16.40
N SER A 199 -1.47 0.51 -15.28
CA SER A 199 -1.59 1.96 -15.17
C SER A 199 -0.63 2.69 -16.11
N SER A 200 0.61 2.19 -16.20
CA SER A 200 1.60 2.68 -17.15
C SER A 200 1.13 2.55 -18.60
N VAL A 201 0.59 1.39 -19.00
CA VAL A 201 0.10 1.13 -20.36
C VAL A 201 -1.09 2.03 -20.71
N ALA A 202 -1.96 2.36 -19.74
CA ALA A 202 -3.12 3.22 -19.96
C ALA A 202 -2.79 4.73 -20.10
N ALA A 203 -1.76 5.24 -19.42
CA ALA A 203 -1.41 6.67 -19.42
C ALA A 203 -0.80 7.15 -20.76
N LYS A 204 -0.80 8.44 -21.11
CA LYS A 204 0.04 8.91 -22.24
C LYS A 204 1.52 8.95 -21.81
N PRO A 205 2.52 8.75 -22.69
CA PRO A 205 3.92 8.65 -22.28
C PRO A 205 4.42 9.84 -21.44
N LYS A 206 4.19 11.08 -21.89
CA LYS A 206 4.62 12.29 -21.15
C LYS A 206 3.86 12.46 -19.83
N GLU A 207 2.56 12.22 -19.84
CA GLU A 207 1.68 12.36 -18.66
C GLU A 207 1.99 11.27 -17.62
N GLY A 208 2.33 10.06 -18.07
CA GLY A 208 2.68 8.92 -17.21
C GLY A 208 3.96 9.15 -16.41
N VAL A 209 4.98 9.80 -17.00
CA VAL A 209 6.22 10.13 -16.25
C VAL A 209 5.89 11.03 -15.07
N TRP A 210 5.18 12.12 -15.34
CA TRP A 210 4.80 13.07 -14.29
C TRP A 210 3.89 12.41 -13.26
N GLY A 211 2.95 11.56 -13.70
CA GLY A 211 2.09 10.80 -12.81
C GLY A 211 2.84 9.88 -11.86
N PHE A 212 3.82 9.11 -12.34
CA PHE A 212 4.64 8.26 -11.47
C PHE A 212 5.61 9.06 -10.60
N LEU A 213 6.23 10.13 -11.11
CA LEU A 213 7.12 10.98 -10.31
C LEU A 213 6.36 11.68 -9.17
N SER A 214 5.23 12.33 -9.48
CA SER A 214 4.38 12.96 -8.46
C SER A 214 3.77 11.93 -7.53
N GLY A 215 3.32 10.79 -8.07
CA GLY A 215 2.76 9.69 -7.29
C GLY A 215 3.77 9.13 -6.30
N GLY A 216 5.02 8.91 -6.71
CA GLY A 216 6.09 8.42 -5.83
C GLY A 216 6.46 9.42 -4.73
N LEU A 217 6.44 10.72 -5.01
CA LEU A 217 6.68 11.77 -4.01
C LEU A 217 5.52 11.90 -3.02
N VAL A 218 4.28 11.86 -3.50
CA VAL A 218 3.07 11.87 -2.67
C VAL A 218 2.97 10.60 -1.83
N TRP A 219 3.41 9.46 -2.39
CA TRP A 219 3.47 8.19 -1.68
C TRP A 219 4.37 8.27 -0.45
N PHE A 220 5.47 9.04 -0.47
CA PHE A 220 6.33 9.21 0.72
C PHE A 220 5.55 9.79 1.91
N ALA A 221 4.66 10.75 1.65
CA ALA A 221 3.96 11.50 2.68
C ALA A 221 3.02 10.64 3.52
N VAL A 222 2.40 9.61 2.93
CA VAL A 222 1.42 8.75 3.63
C VAL A 222 2.08 7.87 4.70
N PRO A 223 3.00 6.93 4.39
CA PRO A 223 3.66 6.11 5.39
C PRO A 223 4.55 6.94 6.30
N PHE A 224 5.29 7.93 5.80
CA PHE A 224 6.12 8.75 6.67
C PHE A 224 5.26 9.59 7.62
N GLY A 225 4.24 10.30 7.12
CA GLY A 225 3.37 11.14 7.93
C GLY A 225 2.52 10.33 8.90
N PHE A 226 1.71 9.40 8.39
CA PHE A 226 0.75 8.66 9.20
C PHE A 226 1.43 7.69 10.18
N ALA A 227 2.41 6.90 9.72
CA ALA A 227 3.05 5.90 10.59
C ALA A 227 4.01 6.54 11.61
N THR A 228 4.69 7.64 11.26
CA THR A 228 5.48 8.39 12.26
C THR A 228 4.56 8.99 13.31
N THR A 229 3.46 9.63 12.90
CA THR A 229 2.52 10.27 13.83
C THR A 229 1.90 9.25 14.79
N THR A 230 1.30 8.18 14.27
CA THR A 230 0.66 7.15 15.10
C THR A 230 1.68 6.34 15.90
N GLY A 231 2.83 6.00 15.32
CA GLY A 231 3.89 5.25 15.99
C GLY A 231 4.53 6.02 17.14
N LEU A 232 4.85 7.32 16.94
CA LEU A 232 5.37 8.16 18.01
C LEU A 232 4.32 8.45 19.08
N ALA A 233 3.05 8.63 18.70
CA ALA A 233 1.96 8.77 19.66
C ALA A 233 1.83 7.53 20.55
N TYR A 234 1.93 6.32 19.97
CA TYR A 234 1.92 5.07 20.72
C TYR A 234 3.05 4.95 21.73
N ILE A 235 4.28 5.31 21.32
CA ILE A 235 5.42 5.30 22.24
C ILE A 235 5.22 6.32 23.36
N SER A 236 4.74 7.52 23.03
CA SER A 236 4.50 8.59 23.99
C SER A 236 3.45 8.21 25.04
N LEU A 237 2.32 7.64 24.60
CA LEU A 237 1.26 7.16 25.51
C LEU A 237 1.73 5.98 26.37
N SER A 238 2.49 5.05 25.78
CA SER A 238 3.06 3.92 26.52
C SER A 238 4.05 4.39 27.59
N ALA A 239 4.87 5.40 27.28
CA ALA A 239 5.79 6.02 28.22
C ALA A 239 5.05 6.73 29.36
N ARG A 240 3.96 7.45 29.05
CA ARG A 240 3.11 8.10 30.05
C ARG A 240 2.42 7.09 30.98
N GLN A 241 1.91 5.98 30.44
CA GLN A 241 1.27 4.93 31.24
C GLN A 241 2.28 4.09 32.04
N GLY A 242 3.56 4.10 31.64
CA GLY A 242 4.62 3.28 32.25
C GLY A 242 4.63 1.83 31.79
N THR A 243 3.65 1.40 30.99
CA THR A 243 3.55 0.07 30.41
C THR A 243 3.15 0.14 28.93
N PRO A 244 3.66 -0.76 28.06
CA PRO A 244 3.23 -0.84 26.67
C PRO A 244 1.71 -1.02 26.54
N LEU A 245 1.09 -0.26 25.63
CA LEU A 245 -0.36 -0.35 25.36
C LEU A 245 -0.77 -1.66 24.64
N LEU A 246 0.18 -2.32 23.99
CA LEU A 246 -0.01 -3.52 23.18
C LEU A 246 1.06 -4.54 23.54
N THR A 247 0.73 -5.83 23.41
CA THR A 247 1.74 -6.89 23.46
C THR A 247 2.63 -6.84 22.21
N PRO A 248 3.85 -7.42 22.25
CA PRO A 248 4.71 -7.48 21.07
C PRO A 248 4.02 -8.12 19.84
N SER A 249 3.24 -9.18 20.04
CA SER A 249 2.50 -9.84 18.95
C SER A 249 1.46 -8.91 18.32
N GLN A 250 0.75 -8.12 19.12
CA GLN A 250 -0.23 -7.15 18.62
C GLN A 250 0.41 -5.98 17.87
N VAL A 251 1.64 -5.60 18.25
CA VAL A 251 2.43 -4.63 17.49
C VAL A 251 2.81 -5.20 16.12
N ASP A 252 3.24 -6.46 16.07
CA ASP A 252 3.59 -7.16 14.83
C ASP A 252 2.37 -7.40 13.92
N GLU A 253 1.17 -7.54 14.50
CA GLU A 253 -0.12 -7.59 13.77
C GLU A 253 -0.54 -6.22 13.20
N GLY A 254 0.19 -5.14 13.52
CA GLY A 254 -0.09 -3.80 12.98
C GLY A 254 -1.21 -3.04 13.71
N LEU A 255 -1.52 -3.40 14.96
CA LEU A 255 -2.62 -2.79 15.74
C LEU A 255 -2.29 -1.43 16.37
N VAL A 256 -1.11 -0.86 16.07
CA VAL A 256 -0.68 0.44 16.59
C VAL A 256 -1.63 1.59 16.16
N PRO A 257 -1.90 1.83 14.86
CA PRO A 257 -2.85 2.88 14.47
C PRO A 257 -4.27 2.70 15.03
N PRO A 258 -4.87 1.47 15.06
CA PRO A 258 -6.14 1.20 15.72
C PRO A 258 -6.22 1.67 17.17
N VAL A 259 -5.23 1.29 18.00
CA VAL A 259 -5.21 1.69 19.41
C VAL A 259 -5.12 3.21 19.57
N ILE A 260 -4.34 3.89 18.71
CA ILE A 260 -4.21 5.34 18.78
C ILE A 260 -5.47 6.05 18.31
N ALA A 261 -6.11 5.55 17.27
CA ALA A 261 -7.42 6.03 16.83
C ALA A 261 -8.44 5.97 17.98
N GLN A 262 -8.53 4.82 18.65
CA GLN A 262 -9.45 4.62 19.77
C GLN A 262 -9.09 5.51 20.99
N ARG A 263 -7.80 5.59 21.34
CA ARG A 263 -7.37 6.33 22.55
C ARG A 263 -7.46 7.85 22.43
N LEU A 264 -7.24 8.41 21.24
CA LEU A 264 -7.15 9.87 21.05
C LEU A 264 -8.37 10.49 20.34
N LEU A 265 -9.08 9.70 19.53
CA LEU A 265 -10.25 10.16 18.76
C LEU A 265 -11.54 9.40 19.12
N GLY A 266 -11.45 8.39 20.00
CA GLY A 266 -12.60 7.56 20.38
C GLY A 266 -13.26 6.92 19.17
N HIS A 267 -14.59 6.79 19.23
CA HIS A 267 -15.38 6.16 18.18
C HIS A 267 -15.25 6.85 16.81
N SER A 268 -15.07 8.17 16.80
CA SER A 268 -14.86 8.91 15.54
C SER A 268 -13.56 8.50 14.84
N GLY A 269 -12.51 8.24 15.61
CA GLY A 269 -11.23 7.75 15.09
C GLY A 269 -11.33 6.34 14.50
N GLU A 270 -12.09 5.47 15.16
CA GLU A 270 -12.33 4.09 14.69
C GLU A 270 -13.00 4.12 13.32
N ILE A 271 -14.09 4.88 13.16
CA ILE A 271 -14.81 5.03 11.88
C ILE A 271 -13.89 5.60 10.80
N MET A 272 -13.10 6.63 11.13
CA MET A 272 -12.16 7.22 10.18
C MET A 272 -11.11 6.22 9.72
N LEU A 273 -10.52 5.46 10.65
CA LEU A 273 -9.50 4.48 10.31
C LEU A 273 -10.06 3.32 9.48
N VAL A 274 -11.23 2.78 9.84
CA VAL A 274 -11.94 1.78 9.03
C VAL A 274 -12.22 2.32 7.63
N THR A 275 -12.69 3.57 7.52
CA THR A 275 -12.95 4.21 6.23
C THR A 275 -11.68 4.31 5.40
N ALA A 276 -10.58 4.80 5.96
CA ALA A 276 -9.30 4.90 5.24
C ALA A 276 -8.81 3.53 4.72
N ILE A 277 -8.95 2.49 5.53
CA ILE A 277 -8.53 1.12 5.19
C ILE A 277 -9.40 0.53 4.08
N VAL A 278 -10.73 0.67 4.19
CA VAL A 278 -11.65 0.22 3.14
C VAL A 278 -11.36 0.94 1.83
N MET A 279 -11.11 2.26 1.86
CA MET A 279 -10.75 3.04 0.66
C MET A 279 -9.43 2.56 0.02
N ALA A 280 -8.41 2.27 0.84
CA ALA A 280 -7.11 1.79 0.40
C ALA A 280 -7.19 0.38 -0.22
N ILE A 281 -7.89 -0.54 0.44
CA ILE A 281 -8.05 -1.92 -0.02
C ILE A 281 -8.92 -1.99 -1.27
N THR A 282 -9.99 -1.20 -1.32
CA THR A 282 -10.87 -1.18 -2.49
C THR A 282 -10.13 -0.71 -3.74
N SER A 283 -9.37 0.39 -3.62
CA SER A 283 -8.59 0.93 -4.74
C SER A 283 -7.52 -0.07 -5.19
N THR A 284 -6.67 -0.52 -4.27
CA THR A 284 -5.54 -1.41 -4.62
C THR A 284 -6.02 -2.80 -5.04
N GLY A 285 -6.96 -3.39 -4.29
CA GLY A 285 -7.51 -4.71 -4.58
C GLY A 285 -8.17 -4.80 -5.96
N SER A 286 -8.83 -3.73 -6.41
CA SER A 286 -9.38 -3.69 -7.77
C SER A 286 -8.30 -3.72 -8.86
N ALA A 287 -7.19 -3.01 -8.64
CA ALA A 287 -6.06 -2.99 -9.56
C ALA A 287 -5.40 -4.38 -9.64
N GLU A 288 -5.25 -5.07 -8.51
CA GLU A 288 -4.73 -6.44 -8.44
C GLU A 288 -5.61 -7.43 -9.18
N VAL A 289 -6.94 -7.38 -8.99
CA VAL A 289 -7.88 -8.27 -9.69
C VAL A 289 -7.83 -8.04 -11.20
N MET A 290 -7.75 -6.78 -11.63
CA MET A 290 -7.58 -6.45 -13.06
C MET A 290 -6.24 -6.92 -13.61
N ALA A 291 -5.17 -6.86 -12.81
CA ALA A 291 -3.83 -7.31 -13.19
C ALA A 291 -3.82 -8.82 -13.42
N VAL A 292 -4.32 -9.61 -12.45
CA VAL A 292 -4.45 -11.07 -12.58
C VAL A 292 -5.31 -11.44 -13.79
N THR A 293 -6.44 -10.76 -13.99
CA THR A 293 -7.32 -10.98 -15.14
C THR A 293 -6.59 -10.70 -16.46
N SER A 294 -5.81 -9.62 -16.54
CA SER A 294 -5.04 -9.25 -17.72
C SER A 294 -3.99 -10.31 -18.07
N ILE A 295 -3.27 -10.84 -17.08
CA ILE A 295 -2.29 -11.93 -17.29
C ILE A 295 -2.99 -13.18 -17.82
N LEU A 296 -4.08 -13.60 -17.18
CA LEU A 296 -4.82 -14.79 -17.58
C LEU A 296 -5.35 -14.68 -19.02
N VAL A 297 -5.89 -13.53 -19.39
CA VAL A 297 -6.49 -13.31 -20.72
C VAL A 297 -5.43 -13.12 -21.79
N TYR A 298 -4.50 -12.17 -21.61
CA TYR A 298 -3.58 -11.75 -22.66
C TYR A 298 -2.32 -12.60 -22.77
N ASP A 299 -1.85 -13.18 -21.67
CA ASP A 299 -0.56 -13.89 -21.64
C ASP A 299 -0.72 -15.40 -21.61
N ILE A 300 -1.79 -15.91 -20.99
CA ILE A 300 -2.04 -17.37 -20.90
C ILE A 300 -3.03 -17.81 -21.96
N TYR A 301 -4.25 -17.28 -21.93
CA TYR A 301 -5.33 -17.72 -22.80
C TYR A 301 -5.07 -17.38 -24.27
N ALA A 302 -4.78 -16.10 -24.57
CA ALA A 302 -4.62 -15.61 -25.93
C ALA A 302 -3.38 -16.16 -26.66
N ILE A 303 -2.37 -16.63 -25.91
CA ILE A 303 -1.10 -17.10 -26.46
C ILE A 303 -1.02 -18.63 -26.47
N TYR A 304 -1.30 -19.30 -25.35
CA TYR A 304 -1.01 -20.73 -25.17
C TYR A 304 -2.22 -21.63 -25.26
N TRP A 305 -3.36 -21.26 -24.65
CA TRP A 305 -4.51 -22.17 -24.57
C TRP A 305 -5.34 -22.16 -25.86
N LYS A 306 -5.78 -20.99 -26.34
CA LYS A 306 -6.56 -20.80 -27.59
C LYS A 306 -7.63 -21.89 -27.89
N PRO A 307 -8.48 -22.33 -26.95
CA PRO A 307 -9.35 -23.50 -27.16
C PRO A 307 -10.41 -23.29 -28.26
N TYR A 308 -10.82 -22.03 -28.52
CA TYR A 308 -11.90 -21.69 -29.47
C TYR A 308 -11.45 -20.80 -30.63
N ARG A 309 -10.15 -20.51 -30.75
CA ARG A 309 -9.65 -19.53 -31.73
C ARG A 309 -9.43 -20.21 -33.10
N SER A 310 -10.27 -19.85 -34.08
CA SER A 310 -10.20 -20.37 -35.46
C SER A 310 -8.98 -19.86 -36.24
N THR A 311 -8.55 -18.62 -36.00
CA THR A 311 -7.48 -17.93 -36.75
C THR A 311 -6.39 -17.39 -35.81
N THR A 312 -5.14 -17.40 -36.26
CA THR A 312 -3.96 -16.96 -35.50
C THR A 312 -3.68 -15.46 -35.55
N ASP A 313 -4.49 -14.69 -36.28
CA ASP A 313 -4.30 -13.25 -36.43
C ASP A 313 -4.59 -12.49 -35.12
N MET A 314 -3.70 -11.57 -34.74
CA MET A 314 -3.78 -10.81 -33.48
C MET A 314 -4.88 -9.75 -33.48
N ASN A 315 -5.42 -9.39 -34.66
CA ASN A 315 -6.49 -8.38 -34.80
C ASN A 315 -7.91 -8.95 -34.75
N THR A 316 -8.09 -10.25 -34.54
CA THR A 316 -9.42 -10.87 -34.40
C THR A 316 -9.85 -11.02 -32.95
N CYS A 317 -11.15 -11.17 -32.70
CA CYS A 317 -11.69 -11.37 -31.37
C CYS A 317 -10.97 -12.53 -30.64
N ILE A 318 -10.48 -12.26 -29.43
CA ILE A 318 -9.68 -13.21 -28.62
C ILE A 318 -10.46 -14.51 -28.34
N LEU A 319 -11.79 -14.45 -28.29
CA LEU A 319 -12.65 -15.59 -27.99
C LEU A 319 -13.11 -16.35 -29.24
N CYS A 320 -13.56 -15.66 -30.30
CA CYS A 320 -14.17 -16.32 -31.47
C CYS A 320 -13.36 -16.23 -32.77
N GLY A 321 -12.26 -15.45 -32.80
CA GLY A 321 -11.39 -15.31 -33.96
C GLY A 321 -12.05 -14.66 -35.20
N ARG A 322 -13.21 -14.01 -35.01
CA ARG A 322 -13.87 -13.17 -36.02
C ARG A 322 -13.55 -11.70 -35.81
#